data_AF-A0A5P2B628-F1
#
_entry.id   AF-A0A5P2B628-F1
#
_cell.length_a   1.000
_cell.length_b   1.000
_cell.length_c   1.000
_cell.angle_alpha   90.00
_cell.angle_beta   90.00
_cell.angle_gamma   90.00
#
_symmetry.space_group_name_H-M   'P 1'
#
loop_
_entity.id
_entity.type
_entity.pdbx_description
1 polymer ?
#
loop_
_entity_poly.entity_id
_entity_poly.type
_entity_poly.pdbx_seq_one_letter_code
_entity_poly.pdbx_strand_id
1 'polypeptide(L)'
;MSTNRITRQTAPLRCTSCSDDDGPFTKAGLCEDCTPAAALRSALEDGGHLDEDGLRLMNNYAADVLRDAADMLRTVPGCESAARIVDSLAAGRTA
;
A
#
# COMPACT_ATOMS: atom_id res chain seq x y z
N MET A 1 -4.51 27.35 26.33
CA MET A 1 -5.15 26.36 25.44
C MET A 1 -4.41 26.42 24.12
N SER A 2 -3.34 25.62 23.97
CA SER A 2 -2.49 25.58 22.77
C SER A 2 -2.49 24.16 22.21
N THR A 3 -2.86 24.06 20.94
CA THR A 3 -3.00 22.83 20.16
C THR A 3 -1.65 22.12 20.01
N ASN A 4 -1.48 20.98 20.66
CA ASN A 4 -0.43 20.00 20.32
C ASN A 4 -0.74 19.41 18.94
N ARG A 5 -0.29 20.06 17.87
CA ARG A 5 -0.17 19.42 16.55
C ARG A 5 1.07 18.54 16.57
N ILE A 6 0.94 17.31 17.05
CA ILE A 6 1.93 16.27 16.72
C ILE A 6 1.64 15.84 15.28
N THR A 7 2.31 16.45 14.30
CA THR A 7 2.51 15.84 12.97
C THR A 7 3.98 15.46 12.87
N ARG A 8 4.37 14.40 13.59
CA ARG A 8 5.56 13.62 13.23
C ARG A 8 5.09 12.30 12.65
N GLN A 9 4.67 12.34 11.39
CA GLN A 9 4.95 11.19 10.54
C GLN A 9 6.37 11.43 10.02
N THR A 10 7.35 10.84 10.71
CA THR A 10 8.70 10.66 10.14
C THR A 10 8.57 9.56 9.08
N ALA A 11 7.92 9.89 7.97
CA ALA A 11 7.92 9.04 6.78
C ALA A 11 9.35 9.02 6.21
N PRO A 12 9.76 7.92 5.56
CA PRO A 12 11.17 7.61 5.36
C PRO A 12 11.86 8.62 4.44
N LEU A 13 13.13 8.91 4.73
CA LEU A 13 13.98 9.77 3.91
C LEU A 13 14.40 9.11 2.59
N ARG A 14 14.23 7.77 2.49
CA ARG A 14 14.68 6.90 1.40
C ARG A 14 13.78 5.68 1.28
N CYS A 15 13.59 5.18 0.07
CA CYS A 15 12.89 3.93 -0.17
C CYS A 15 13.58 2.80 0.60
N THR A 16 12.80 2.03 1.36
CA THR A 16 13.33 0.89 2.13
C THR A 16 13.81 -0.28 1.27
N SER A 17 13.47 -0.29 -0.03
CA SER A 17 13.88 -1.32 -0.99
C SER A 17 15.09 -0.91 -1.85
N CYS A 18 15.01 0.23 -2.56
CA CYS A 18 16.06 0.67 -3.48
C CYS A 18 16.94 1.81 -2.95
N SER A 19 16.67 2.32 -1.74
CA SER A 19 17.37 3.47 -1.11
C SER A 19 17.21 4.82 -1.81
N ASP A 20 16.34 4.92 -2.80
CA ASP A 20 16.02 6.16 -3.53
C ASP A 20 15.40 7.22 -2.60
N ASP A 21 15.96 8.44 -2.60
CA ASP A 21 15.47 9.60 -1.83
C ASP A 21 14.56 10.55 -2.63
N ASP A 22 14.39 10.36 -3.94
CA ASP A 22 13.75 11.35 -4.82
C ASP A 22 12.22 11.21 -4.96
N GLY A 23 11.59 10.21 -4.34
CA GLY A 23 10.19 9.87 -4.59
C GLY A 23 9.18 10.22 -3.49
N PRO A 24 7.90 10.44 -3.83
CA PRO A 24 6.84 10.31 -2.82
C PRO A 24 6.80 8.87 -2.31
N PHE A 25 6.87 8.69 -0.99
CA PHE A 25 6.90 7.37 -0.36
C PHE A 25 5.50 6.90 0.07
N THR A 26 5.20 5.62 -0.14
CA THR A 26 4.02 4.97 0.46
C THR A 26 4.13 4.93 1.98
N LYS A 27 3.02 4.65 2.68
CA LYS A 27 3.05 4.41 4.14
C LYS A 27 3.99 3.26 4.55
N ALA A 28 4.22 2.30 3.66
CA ALA A 28 5.17 1.19 3.83
C ALA A 28 6.64 1.59 3.57
N GLY A 29 6.87 2.83 3.11
CA GLY A 29 8.21 3.36 2.87
C GLY A 29 8.82 2.97 1.53
N LEU A 30 7.99 2.62 0.56
CA LEU A 30 8.42 2.27 -0.80
C LEU A 30 8.26 3.49 -1.72
N CYS A 31 9.23 3.75 -2.61
CA CYS A 31 9.05 4.70 -3.71
C CYS A 31 8.14 4.09 -4.78
N GLU A 32 7.67 4.91 -5.72
CA GLU A 32 6.75 4.48 -6.77
C GLU A 32 7.26 3.26 -7.55
N ASP A 33 8.55 3.22 -7.88
CA ASP A 33 9.19 2.13 -8.63
C ASP A 33 9.35 0.84 -7.83
N CYS A 34 9.28 0.91 -6.50
CA CYS A 34 9.34 -0.24 -5.60
C CYS A 34 7.97 -0.62 -5.04
N THR A 35 6.88 -0.01 -5.52
CA THR A 35 5.52 -0.44 -5.17
C THR A 35 5.14 -1.72 -5.89
N PRO A 36 4.21 -2.51 -5.33
CA PRO A 36 3.59 -3.63 -6.06
C PRO A 36 2.96 -3.18 -7.39
N ALA A 37 2.51 -1.91 -7.49
CA ALA A 37 1.94 -1.33 -8.70
C ALA A 37 2.97 -1.19 -9.83
N ALA A 38 4.17 -0.71 -9.52
CA ALA A 38 5.25 -0.58 -10.51
C ALA A 38 5.77 -1.95 -10.96
N ALA A 39 5.99 -2.88 -10.03
CA ALA A 39 6.37 -4.25 -10.37
C ALA A 39 5.33 -4.93 -11.25
N LEU A 40 4.04 -4.73 -10.96
CA LEU A 40 2.95 -5.22 -11.80
C LEU A 40 2.95 -4.57 -13.19
N ARG A 41 3.15 -3.25 -13.27
CA ARG A 41 3.22 -2.53 -14.55
C ARG A 41 4.36 -3.06 -15.41
N SER A 42 5.57 -3.20 -14.85
CA SER A 42 6.72 -3.77 -15.57
C SER A 42 6.44 -5.19 -16.06
N ALA A 43 5.84 -6.05 -15.23
CA ALA A 43 5.46 -7.41 -15.63
C ALA A 43 4.43 -7.45 -16.77
N LEU A 44 3.51 -6.48 -16.81
CA LEU A 44 2.52 -6.35 -17.89
C LEU A 44 3.13 -5.78 -19.18
N GLU A 45 4.04 -4.81 -19.06
CA GLU A 45 4.72 -4.16 -20.19
C GLU A 45 5.74 -5.08 -20.88
N ASP A 46 6.42 -5.97 -20.13
CA ASP A 46 7.47 -6.88 -20.64
C ASP A 46 6.95 -8.10 -21.42
N GLY A 47 5.64 -8.24 -21.64
CA GLY A 47 5.08 -9.29 -22.51
C GLY A 47 3.91 -10.10 -21.95
N GLY A 48 3.28 -9.64 -20.86
CA GLY A 48 1.87 -9.98 -20.57
C GLY A 48 1.57 -11.44 -20.27
N HIS A 49 2.52 -12.23 -19.77
CA HIS A 49 2.17 -13.44 -19.03
C HIS A 49 2.12 -13.09 -17.56
N LEU A 50 0.89 -13.03 -17.04
CA LEU A 50 0.63 -13.14 -15.61
C LEU A 50 0.97 -14.58 -15.21
N ASP A 51 2.26 -14.87 -15.10
CA ASP A 51 2.74 -16.03 -14.39
C ASP A 51 2.36 -15.95 -12.91
N GLU A 52 2.78 -16.94 -12.14
CA GLU A 52 2.51 -17.00 -10.70
C GLU A 52 3.03 -15.74 -9.97
N ASP A 53 4.10 -15.12 -10.47
CA ASP A 53 4.64 -13.87 -9.96
C ASP A 53 3.76 -12.67 -10.32
N GLY A 54 3.26 -12.57 -11.54
CA GLY A 54 2.28 -11.55 -11.94
C GLY A 54 0.99 -11.62 -11.12
N LEU A 55 0.47 -12.83 -10.87
CA LEU A 55 -0.71 -13.04 -10.03
C LEU A 55 -0.44 -12.62 -8.57
N ARG A 56 0.73 -12.97 -8.04
CA ARG A 56 1.19 -12.56 -6.71
C ARG A 56 1.29 -11.04 -6.60
N LEU A 57 1.85 -10.37 -7.61
CA LEU A 57 1.97 -8.91 -7.66
C LEU A 57 0.59 -8.22 -7.72
N MET A 58 -0.34 -8.72 -8.52
CA MET A 58 -1.72 -8.23 -8.54
C MET A 58 -2.42 -8.39 -7.20
N ASN A 59 -2.27 -9.55 -6.55
CA ASN A 59 -2.88 -9.81 -5.25
C ASN A 59 -2.30 -8.91 -4.15
N ASN A 60 -0.98 -8.68 -4.17
CA ASN A 60 -0.31 -7.74 -3.26
C ASN A 60 -0.79 -6.31 -3.49
N TYR A 61 -0.88 -5.87 -4.75
CA TYR A 61 -1.40 -4.53 -5.07
C TYR A 61 -2.85 -4.37 -4.61
N ALA A 62 -3.72 -5.36 -4.88
CA ALA A 62 -5.10 -5.33 -4.43
C ALA A 62 -5.22 -5.32 -2.89
N ALA A 63 -4.34 -6.02 -2.18
CA ALA A 63 -4.30 -6.00 -0.72
C ALA A 63 -3.92 -4.62 -0.17
N ASP A 64 -2.96 -3.93 -0.78
CA ASP A 64 -2.56 -2.58 -0.35
C ASP A 64 -3.68 -1.56 -0.56
N VAL A 65 -4.36 -1.59 -1.73
CA VAL A 65 -5.54 -0.75 -1.98
C VAL A 65 -6.64 -0.99 -0.95
N LEU A 66 -6.89 -2.26 -0.60
CA LEU A 66 -7.89 -2.61 0.41
C LEU A 66 -7.47 -2.17 1.81
N ARG A 67 -6.20 -2.27 2.19
CA ARG A 67 -5.70 -1.77 3.49
C ARG A 67 -5.87 -0.26 3.61
N ASP A 68 -5.55 0.48 2.56
CA ASP A 68 -5.75 1.94 2.54
C ASP A 68 -7.24 2.31 2.64
N ALA A 69 -8.12 1.56 1.97
CA ALA A 69 -9.56 1.74 2.12
C ALA A 69 -10.04 1.43 3.54
N ALA A 70 -9.53 0.36 4.17
CA ALA A 70 -9.85 0.03 5.55
C ALA A 70 -9.39 1.12 6.52
N ASP A 71 -8.19 1.68 6.32
CA ASP A 71 -7.69 2.83 7.10
C ASP A 71 -8.59 4.05 6.95
N MET A 72 -9.01 4.36 5.73
CA MET A 72 -9.93 5.47 5.49
C MET A 72 -11.26 5.25 6.21
N LEU A 73 -11.82 4.03 6.16
CA LEU A 73 -13.05 3.67 6.88
C LEU A 73 -12.92 3.80 8.39
N ARG A 74 -11.74 3.50 8.98
CA ARG A 74 -11.49 3.69 10.42
C ARG A 74 -11.58 5.16 10.86
N THR A 75 -11.42 6.11 9.94
CA THR A 75 -11.57 7.55 10.25
C THR A 75 -13.03 8.01 10.30
N VAL A 76 -13.97 7.19 9.83
CA VAL A 76 -15.41 7.52 9.75
C VAL A 76 -16.15 6.83 10.91
N PRO A 77 -16.80 7.58 11.82
CA PRO A 77 -17.59 6.99 12.91
C PRO A 77 -18.71 6.10 12.39
N GLY A 78 -18.87 4.89 12.95
CA GLY A 78 -19.89 3.93 12.54
C GLY A 78 -19.47 3.00 11.39
N CYS A 79 -18.24 3.14 10.87
CA CYS A 79 -17.70 2.28 9.81
C CYS A 79 -16.75 1.18 10.33
N GLU A 80 -16.71 0.91 11.64
CA GLU A 80 -15.73 0.00 12.27
C GLU A 80 -15.87 -1.44 11.74
N SER A 81 -17.11 -1.91 11.56
CA SER A 81 -17.39 -3.23 10.99
C SER A 81 -16.97 -3.32 9.52
N ALA A 82 -17.23 -2.27 8.73
CA ALA A 82 -16.83 -2.20 7.33
C ALA A 82 -15.30 -2.21 7.20
N ALA A 83 -14.60 -1.40 8.01
CA ALA A 83 -13.15 -1.39 8.06
C ALA A 83 -12.58 -2.77 8.37
N ARG A 84 -13.14 -3.50 9.35
CA ARG A 84 -12.70 -4.86 9.70
C ARG A 84 -12.91 -5.87 8.56
N ILE A 85 -14.03 -5.79 7.85
CA ILE A 85 -14.32 -6.66 6.71
C ILE A 85 -13.31 -6.40 5.59
N VAL A 86 -13.09 -5.14 5.23
CA VAL A 86 -12.15 -4.76 4.17
C VAL A 86 -10.72 -5.17 4.52
N ASP A 87 -10.30 -4.99 5.78
CA ASP A 87 -8.99 -5.43 6.29
C ASP A 87 -8.81 -6.95 6.20
N SER A 88 -9.87 -7.71 6.50
CA SER A 88 -9.86 -9.18 6.38
C SER A 88 -9.77 -9.64 4.92
N LEU A 89 -10.43 -8.94 4.01
CA LEU A 89 -10.33 -9.20 2.56
C LEU A 89 -8.91 -8.92 2.04
N ALA A 90 -8.26 -7.87 2.55
CA ALA A 90 -6.87 -7.59 2.20
C ALA A 90 -5.93 -8.72 2.69
N ALA A 91 -6.10 -9.18 3.92
CA ALA A 91 -5.30 -10.26 4.49
C ALA A 91 -5.44 -11.58 3.71
N GLY A 92 -6.66 -11.92 3.27
CA GLY A 92 -6.92 -13.13 2.50
C GLY A 92 -6.31 -13.15 1.09
N ARG A 93 -5.80 -12.01 0.58
CA ARG A 93 -5.15 -11.92 -0.73
C ARG A 93 -3.64 -12.16 -0.67
N THR A 94 -3.01 -12.01 0.49
CA THR A 94 -1.56 -12.19 0.66
C THR A 94 -1.21 -13.47 1.43
N ALA A 95 -2.18 -14.36 1.65
CA ALA A 95 -2.03 -15.59 2.42
C ALA A 95 -1.70 -16.81 1.55
#